data_AF-A0A8X6RBZ8-F1
#
_entry.id   AF-A0A8X6RBZ8-F1
#
_cell.length_a   1.000
_cell.length_b   1.000
_cell.length_c   1.000
_cell.angle_alpha   90.00
_cell.angle_beta   90.00
_cell.angle_gamma   90.00
#
_symmetry.space_group_name_H-M   'P 1'
#
loop_
_entity.id
_entity.type
_entity.pdbx_description
1 polymer ?
#
loop_
_entity_poly.entity_id
_entity_poly.type
_entity_poly.pdbx_seq_one_letter_code
_entity_poly.pdbx_strand_id
1 'polypeptide(L)'
;MANDREKRLAFALTFLARVEVDASWPWKILWSDEAHFHLSGTGNTHNCRIWDTENPRPFQEIPLHSPKVTVWCGFTATFILGPFFFEETTRNDPVTCTVTARRYKNLLENFVAPQMLQHQCLDSITFKQDGAPPHIGLCVQQFLRQHFTNDRVISRAFPTTAGPHRSPDLNRCDFWLWGYLKNLVYRRRLIIVADLKDSITLHVRSISVDQLRSAVEQTLHRLQILHLEEGSHIEQHSLHR
;
A
#
# COMPACT_ATOMS: atom_id res chain seq x y z
N MET A 1 12.68 18.67 6.65
CA MET A 1 14.05 18.47 6.16
C MET A 1 14.96 17.87 7.24
N ALA A 2 15.09 18.44 8.46
CA ALA A 2 15.77 17.74 9.57
C ALA A 2 14.86 16.74 10.34
N ASN A 3 13.67 17.18 10.76
CA ASN A 3 12.68 16.37 11.49
C ASN A 3 12.14 15.15 10.71
N ASP A 4 12.25 15.15 9.39
CA ASP A 4 11.81 14.01 8.56
C ASP A 4 12.86 12.89 8.53
N ARG A 5 14.14 13.28 8.38
CA ARG A 5 15.31 12.40 8.42
C ARG A 5 15.37 11.64 9.76
N GLU A 6 15.23 12.37 10.88
CA GLU A 6 15.23 11.78 12.22
C GLU A 6 14.10 10.76 12.40
N LYS A 7 12.89 11.07 11.94
CA LYS A 7 11.74 10.15 12.02
C LYS A 7 11.93 8.91 11.17
N ARG A 8 12.51 9.05 9.98
CA ARG A 8 12.82 7.93 9.08
C ARG A 8 13.87 7.02 9.70
N LEU A 9 14.95 7.60 10.24
CA LEU A 9 15.99 6.85 10.94
C LEU A 9 15.44 6.13 12.17
N ALA A 10 14.65 6.82 12.99
CA ALA A 10 14.01 6.22 14.16
C ALA A 10 13.10 5.05 13.77
N PHE A 11 12.34 5.18 12.68
CA PHE A 11 11.54 4.06 12.18
C PHE A 11 12.41 2.89 11.73
N ALA A 12 13.48 3.12 10.95
CA ALA A 12 14.35 2.03 10.52
C ALA A 12 15.03 1.33 11.69
N LEU A 13 15.53 2.08 12.68
CA LEU A 13 16.13 1.53 13.89
C LEU A 13 15.14 0.67 14.67
N THR A 14 13.93 1.18 14.93
CA THR A 14 12.88 0.43 15.65
C THR A 14 12.46 -0.82 14.87
N PHE A 15 12.34 -0.72 13.55
CA PHE A 15 11.99 -1.85 12.70
C PHE A 15 13.10 -2.92 12.75
N LEU A 16 14.36 -2.54 12.53
CA LEU A 16 15.49 -3.47 12.53
C LEU A 16 15.70 -4.12 13.90
N ALA A 17 15.58 -3.37 15.00
CA ALA A 17 15.63 -3.92 16.35
C ALA A 17 14.52 -4.96 16.58
N ARG A 18 13.32 -4.75 16.01
CA ARG A 18 12.26 -5.75 16.07
C ARG A 18 12.59 -7.01 15.26
N VAL A 19 13.26 -6.86 14.11
CA VAL A 19 13.75 -8.00 13.30
C VAL A 19 14.83 -8.80 14.02
N GLU A 20 15.70 -8.15 14.79
CA GLU A 20 16.70 -8.85 15.61
C GLU A 20 16.05 -9.71 16.71
N VAL A 21 14.95 -9.21 17.29
CA VAL A 21 14.17 -9.97 18.30
C VAL A 21 13.35 -11.09 17.67
N ASP A 22 12.75 -10.86 16.49
CA ASP A 22 11.99 -11.86 15.74
C ASP A 22 12.25 -11.72 14.23
N ALA A 23 13.17 -12.54 13.72
CA ALA A 23 13.54 -12.56 12.30
C ALA A 23 12.38 -12.98 11.38
N SER A 24 11.34 -13.63 11.93
CA SER A 24 10.14 -14.02 11.19
C SER A 24 9.10 -12.90 11.08
N TRP A 25 9.22 -11.84 11.90
CA TRP A 25 8.23 -10.77 12.00
C TRP A 25 7.97 -10.01 10.69
N PRO A 26 8.98 -9.63 9.87
CA PRO A 26 8.75 -8.93 8.59
C PRO A 26 7.86 -9.70 7.63
N TRP A 27 7.94 -11.02 7.68
CA TRP A 27 7.16 -11.94 6.85
C TRP A 27 5.69 -12.03 7.29
N LYS A 28 5.37 -11.53 8.49
CA LYS A 28 4.05 -11.47 9.11
C LYS A 28 3.47 -10.05 9.12
N ILE A 29 3.94 -9.15 8.26
CA ILE A 29 3.36 -7.81 8.09
C ILE A 29 2.37 -7.81 6.94
N LEU A 30 1.15 -7.33 7.18
CA LEU A 30 0.19 -6.98 6.14
C LEU A 30 0.43 -5.52 5.72
N TRP A 31 1.07 -5.33 4.59
CA TRP A 31 1.27 -4.05 3.94
C TRP A 31 -0.03 -3.65 3.26
N SER A 32 -0.55 -2.45 3.49
CA SER A 32 -1.80 -2.01 2.86
C SER A 32 -1.79 -0.55 2.48
N ASP A 33 -2.59 -0.21 1.46
CA ASP A 33 -2.74 1.15 0.96
C ASP A 33 -3.91 1.27 -0.02
N GLU A 34 -4.19 2.49 -0.47
CA GLU A 34 -5.12 2.81 -1.54
C GLU A 34 -4.47 3.49 -2.74
N ALA A 35 -4.93 3.16 -3.94
CA ALA A 35 -4.57 3.88 -5.15
C ALA A 35 -5.78 4.26 -6.01
N HIS A 36 -5.62 5.38 -6.71
CA HIS A 36 -6.51 5.77 -7.80
C HIS A 36 -6.03 5.21 -9.14
N PHE A 37 -6.95 4.62 -9.89
CA PHE A 37 -6.77 4.26 -11.29
C PHE A 37 -7.76 5.06 -12.13
N HIS A 38 -7.26 5.77 -13.14
CA HIS A 38 -8.08 6.58 -14.05
C HIS A 38 -8.26 5.83 -15.36
N LEU A 39 -9.47 5.85 -15.90
CA LEU A 39 -9.78 5.20 -17.18
C LEU A 39 -8.93 5.74 -18.34
N SER A 40 -8.55 7.01 -18.29
CA SER A 40 -7.64 7.66 -19.25
C SER A 40 -6.20 7.15 -19.22
N GLY A 41 -5.80 6.31 -18.25
CA GLY A 41 -4.42 5.83 -18.11
C GLY A 41 -3.45 6.81 -17.45
N THR A 42 -3.91 8.01 -17.09
CA THR A 42 -3.06 9.05 -16.48
C THR A 42 -2.93 8.80 -14.97
N GLY A 43 -1.75 8.36 -14.52
CA GLY A 43 -1.37 8.33 -13.11
C GLY A 43 -0.74 9.65 -12.68
N ASN A 44 -1.01 10.10 -11.45
CA ASN A 44 -0.30 11.21 -10.81
C ASN A 44 1.21 10.96 -10.88
N THR A 45 1.91 11.77 -11.67
CA THR A 45 3.37 11.76 -11.86
C THR A 45 4.16 11.96 -10.57
N HIS A 46 3.52 12.46 -9.50
CA HIS A 46 4.13 12.57 -8.17
C HIS A 46 4.24 11.24 -7.39
N ASN A 47 3.41 10.23 -7.67
CA ASN A 47 3.50 8.89 -7.06
C ASN A 47 3.98 7.81 -8.06
N CYS A 48 4.35 8.22 -9.27
CA CYS A 48 4.92 7.36 -10.30
C CYS A 48 6.28 7.94 -10.70
N ARG A 49 7.25 7.90 -9.79
CA ARG A 49 8.66 8.11 -10.14
C ARG A 49 9.13 6.87 -10.90
N ILE A 50 8.94 7.00 -12.20
CA ILE A 50 9.25 6.15 -13.36
C ILE A 50 10.38 5.14 -13.11
N TRP A 51 10.04 3.85 -13.26
CA TRP A 51 10.96 2.72 -13.46
C TRP A 51 10.99 2.31 -14.95
N ASP A 52 10.99 3.29 -15.85
CA ASP A 52 11.13 3.06 -17.27
C ASP A 52 12.33 3.85 -17.81
N THR A 53 13.20 3.17 -18.55
CA THR A 53 14.29 3.80 -19.31
C THR A 53 13.77 4.54 -20.53
N GLU A 54 12.50 4.36 -20.90
CA GLU A 54 11.86 5.13 -21.96
C GLU A 54 10.83 6.11 -21.40
N ASN A 55 11.04 7.38 -21.74
CA ASN A 55 10.12 8.48 -21.50
C ASN A 55 8.78 8.21 -22.22
N PRO A 56 7.64 7.99 -21.53
CA PRO A 56 6.40 7.73 -22.23
C PRO A 56 5.79 9.07 -22.69
N ARG A 57 6.08 9.41 -23.95
CA ARG A 57 5.31 10.16 -24.98
C ARG A 57 4.28 11.25 -24.57
N PRO A 58 4.06 12.26 -25.44
CA PRO A 58 3.82 13.66 -25.07
C PRO A 58 2.51 13.90 -24.30
N PHE A 59 2.54 14.98 -23.51
CA PHE A 59 1.40 15.59 -22.81
C PHE A 59 0.09 15.42 -23.56
N GLN A 60 -0.75 14.50 -23.08
CA GLN A 60 -2.12 14.35 -23.55
C GLN A 60 -3.02 15.24 -22.70
N GLU A 61 -3.83 16.08 -23.34
CA GLU A 61 -4.82 16.92 -22.67
C GLU A 61 -5.75 16.07 -21.78
N ILE A 62 -5.89 16.50 -20.54
CA ILE A 62 -6.62 15.80 -19.49
C ILE A 62 -8.11 16.18 -19.58
N PRO A 63 -9.04 15.23 -19.74
CA PRO A 63 -10.44 15.50 -19.47
C PRO A 63 -10.60 15.81 -17.97
N LEU A 64 -11.18 16.97 -17.63
CA LEU A 64 -11.37 17.46 -16.26
C LEU A 64 -12.04 16.44 -15.32
N HIS A 65 -12.75 15.45 -15.87
CA HIS A 65 -13.45 14.38 -15.15
C HIS A 65 -13.25 13.00 -15.78
N SER A 66 -12.00 12.51 -15.93
CA SER A 66 -11.81 11.08 -16.25
C SER A 66 -12.42 10.21 -15.14
N PRO A 67 -13.30 9.25 -15.46
CA PRO A 67 -13.74 8.24 -14.51
C PRO A 67 -12.53 7.59 -13.84
N LYS A 68 -12.62 7.38 -12.53
CA LYS A 68 -11.57 6.74 -11.74
C LYS A 68 -12.17 5.75 -10.77
N VAL A 69 -11.37 4.78 -10.36
CA VAL A 69 -11.65 3.87 -9.25
C VAL A 69 -10.64 4.07 -8.14
N THR A 70 -11.11 3.95 -6.90
CA THR A 70 -10.23 3.89 -5.71
C THR A 70 -10.17 2.46 -5.24
N VAL A 71 -8.97 1.90 -5.21
CA VAL A 71 -8.73 0.49 -4.91
C VAL A 71 -7.89 0.38 -3.66
N TRP A 72 -8.31 -0.46 -2.73
CA TRP A 72 -7.48 -0.94 -1.64
C TRP A 72 -6.91 -2.31 -1.97
N CYS A 73 -5.63 -2.50 -1.70
CA CYS A 73 -5.01 -3.82 -1.66
C CYS A 73 -4.15 -3.91 -0.39
N GLY A 74 -3.98 -5.12 0.10
CA GLY A 74 -2.95 -5.39 1.09
C GLY A 74 -2.29 -6.72 0.86
N PHE A 75 -1.03 -6.89 1.19
CA PHE A 75 -0.32 -8.15 0.99
C PHE A 75 0.61 -8.50 2.14
N THR A 76 0.82 -9.80 2.30
CA THR A 76 1.84 -10.39 3.18
C THR A 76 2.93 -11.01 2.30
N ALA A 77 3.95 -11.62 2.89
CA ALA A 77 4.95 -12.35 2.13
C ALA A 77 4.39 -13.60 1.40
N THR A 78 3.16 -14.02 1.68
CA THR A 78 2.61 -15.30 1.18
C THR A 78 1.33 -15.17 0.39
N PHE A 79 0.58 -14.07 0.55
CA PHE A 79 -0.66 -13.85 -0.20
C PHE A 79 -0.98 -12.36 -0.33
N ILE A 80 -1.87 -12.04 -1.27
CA ILE A 80 -2.42 -10.71 -1.49
C ILE A 80 -3.93 -10.72 -1.22
N LEU A 81 -4.41 -9.70 -0.53
CA LEU A 81 -5.80 -9.34 -0.33
C LEU A 81 -6.19 -8.21 -1.27
N GLY A 82 -7.41 -8.29 -1.78
CA GLY A 82 -7.94 -7.33 -2.73
C GLY A 82 -7.96 -7.86 -4.17
N PRO A 83 -8.29 -6.99 -5.13
CA PRO A 83 -8.65 -5.58 -4.94
C PRO A 83 -9.98 -5.42 -4.20
N PHE A 84 -10.08 -4.42 -3.32
CA PHE A 84 -11.35 -3.91 -2.81
C PHE A 84 -11.62 -2.55 -3.42
N PHE A 85 -12.78 -2.38 -4.06
CA PHE A 85 -13.16 -1.13 -4.71
C PHE A 85 -14.02 -0.31 -3.77
N PHE A 86 -13.63 0.94 -3.50
CA PHE A 86 -14.49 1.87 -2.77
C PHE A 86 -15.55 2.45 -3.69
N GLU A 87 -16.76 1.87 -3.59
CA GLU A 87 -17.89 2.27 -4.40
C GLU A 87 -19.20 2.30 -3.61
N GLU A 88 -20.18 3.01 -4.15
CA GLU A 88 -21.57 2.96 -3.70
C GLU A 88 -22.46 2.49 -4.84
N THR A 89 -23.36 1.56 -4.53
CA THR A 89 -24.38 1.10 -5.47
C THR A 89 -25.36 2.23 -5.75
N THR A 90 -25.45 2.65 -7.00
CA THR A 90 -26.51 3.55 -7.47
C THR A 90 -27.53 2.78 -8.30
N ARG A 91 -28.60 3.44 -8.75
CA ARG A 91 -29.64 2.82 -9.58
C ARG A 91 -29.11 2.30 -10.93
N ASN A 92 -28.03 2.89 -11.43
CA ASN A 92 -27.53 2.60 -12.77
C ASN A 92 -26.22 1.81 -12.73
N ASP A 93 -25.24 2.23 -11.92
CA ASP A 93 -23.94 1.54 -11.80
C ASP A 93 -23.25 1.84 -10.45
N PRO A 94 -22.31 0.99 -9.98
CA PRO A 94 -21.46 1.32 -8.85
C PRO A 94 -20.58 2.54 -9.16
N VAL A 95 -20.66 3.57 -8.32
CA VAL A 95 -19.88 4.81 -8.46
C VAL A 95 -18.78 4.86 -7.42
N THR A 96 -17.57 5.22 -7.83
CA THR A 96 -16.43 5.36 -6.92
C THR A 96 -16.71 6.42 -5.86
N CYS A 97 -16.39 6.09 -4.62
CA CYS A 97 -16.77 6.88 -3.47
C CYS A 97 -15.53 7.28 -2.65
N THR A 98 -15.63 8.39 -1.91
CA THR A 98 -14.52 8.87 -1.05
C THR A 98 -14.24 7.90 0.09
N VAL A 99 -12.96 7.64 0.38
CA VAL A 99 -12.55 6.88 1.57
C VAL A 99 -12.76 7.73 2.80
N THR A 100 -13.67 7.31 3.68
CA THR A 100 -13.94 7.93 4.99
C THR A 100 -13.56 6.94 6.08
N ALA A 101 -13.32 7.40 7.31
CA ALA A 101 -13.00 6.51 8.43
C ALA A 101 -14.06 5.41 8.62
N ARG A 102 -15.34 5.74 8.43
CA ARG A 102 -16.45 4.77 8.51
C ARG A 102 -16.38 3.71 7.39
N ARG A 103 -16.13 4.13 6.15
CA ARG A 103 -15.99 3.19 5.01
C ARG A 103 -14.72 2.35 5.14
N TYR A 104 -13.62 2.93 5.62
CA TYR A 104 -12.40 2.20 5.90
C TYR A 104 -12.60 1.16 7.01
N LYS A 105 -13.28 1.52 8.12
CA LYS A 105 -13.67 0.53 9.15
C LYS A 105 -14.54 -0.58 8.58
N ASN A 106 -15.46 -0.26 7.66
CA ASN A 106 -16.29 -1.26 7.00
C ASN A 106 -15.47 -2.22 6.12
N LEU A 107 -14.49 -1.71 5.36
CA LEU A 107 -13.48 -2.53 4.66
C LEU A 107 -12.76 -3.46 5.66
N LEU A 108 -12.24 -2.93 6.76
CA LEU A 108 -11.49 -3.74 7.73
C LEU A 108 -12.35 -4.88 8.32
N GLU A 109 -13.59 -4.56 8.69
CA GLU A 109 -14.52 -5.48 9.36
C GLU A 109 -15.09 -6.54 8.41
N ASN A 110 -15.46 -6.16 7.19
CA ASN A 110 -16.22 -7.03 6.29
C ASN A 110 -15.38 -7.65 5.17
N PHE A 111 -14.15 -7.18 4.98
CA PHE A 111 -13.24 -7.71 3.96
C PHE A 111 -11.93 -8.20 4.56
N VAL A 112 -11.20 -7.37 5.31
CA VAL A 112 -9.84 -7.70 5.78
C VAL A 112 -9.85 -8.76 6.87
N ALA A 113 -10.55 -8.51 7.99
CA ALA A 113 -10.57 -9.44 9.12
C ALA A 113 -11.10 -10.84 8.77
N PRO A 114 -12.20 -10.99 7.99
CA PRO A 114 -12.65 -12.30 7.54
C PRO A 114 -11.61 -13.06 6.72
N GLN A 115 -10.89 -12.38 5.82
CA GLN A 115 -9.82 -13.01 5.05
C GLN A 115 -8.61 -13.39 5.93
N MET A 116 -8.25 -12.57 6.92
CA MET A 116 -7.21 -12.93 7.90
C MET A 116 -7.57 -14.14 8.75
N LEU A 117 -8.85 -14.27 9.12
CA LEU A 117 -9.36 -15.46 9.82
C LEU A 117 -9.29 -16.69 8.92
N GLN A 118 -9.66 -16.56 7.65
CA GLN A 118 -9.56 -17.65 6.67
C GLN A 118 -8.10 -18.11 6.47
N HIS A 119 -7.15 -17.19 6.47
CA HIS A 119 -5.72 -17.49 6.42
C HIS A 119 -5.12 -17.91 7.78
N GLN A 120 -5.92 -17.96 8.85
CA GLN A 120 -5.52 -18.32 10.21
C GLN A 120 -4.34 -17.48 10.75
N CYS A 121 -4.29 -16.21 10.35
CA CYS A 121 -3.19 -15.32 10.71
C CYS A 121 -3.63 -14.06 11.47
N LEU A 122 -4.93 -13.88 11.76
CA LEU A 122 -5.43 -12.68 12.43
C LEU A 122 -4.72 -12.41 13.77
N ASP A 123 -4.40 -13.45 14.53
CA ASP A 123 -3.79 -13.32 15.87
C ASP A 123 -2.26 -13.13 15.84
N SER A 124 -1.62 -13.30 14.68
CA SER A 124 -0.16 -13.24 14.55
C SER A 124 0.34 -12.16 13.57
N ILE A 125 -0.54 -11.66 12.69
CA ILE A 125 -0.20 -10.66 11.68
C ILE A 125 -0.02 -9.27 12.32
N THR A 126 0.90 -8.48 11.79
CA THR A 126 1.05 -7.05 12.08
C THR A 126 0.40 -6.25 10.95
N PHE A 127 -0.60 -5.44 11.26
CA PHE A 127 -1.30 -4.59 10.30
C PHE A 127 -0.54 -3.29 10.05
N LYS A 128 -0.20 -2.98 8.80
CA LYS A 128 0.46 -1.71 8.43
C LYS A 128 -0.43 -0.87 7.52
N GLN A 129 -0.63 0.38 7.92
CA GLN A 129 -1.33 1.42 7.15
C GLN A 129 -0.58 2.75 7.25
N ASP A 130 -0.87 3.67 6.33
CA ASP A 130 -0.28 5.01 6.34
C ASP A 130 -0.98 5.96 7.35
N GLY A 131 -0.61 7.23 7.30
CA GLY A 131 -1.16 8.27 8.16
C GLY A 131 -2.42 8.97 7.64
N ALA A 132 -3.07 8.52 6.57
CA ALA A 132 -4.19 9.23 5.95
C ALA A 132 -5.33 9.51 6.95
N PRO A 133 -6.08 10.62 6.79
CA PRO A 133 -7.14 10.99 7.74
C PRO A 133 -8.16 9.87 8.03
N PRO A 134 -8.64 9.08 7.05
CA PRO A 134 -9.52 7.95 7.32
C PRO A 134 -8.92 6.90 8.26
N HIS A 135 -7.61 6.66 8.15
CA HIS A 135 -6.89 5.59 8.85
C HIS A 135 -6.66 5.89 10.33
N ILE A 136 -6.64 7.18 10.69
CA ILE A 136 -6.49 7.63 12.08
C ILE A 136 -7.83 7.97 12.75
N GLY A 137 -8.97 7.70 12.10
CA GLY A 137 -10.29 7.92 12.71
C GLY A 137 -10.50 7.04 13.95
N LEU A 138 -11.21 7.55 14.97
CA LEU A 138 -11.39 6.86 16.25
C LEU A 138 -11.99 5.45 16.08
N CYS A 139 -12.97 5.28 15.20
CA CYS A 139 -13.59 3.97 14.94
C CYS A 139 -12.61 2.97 14.30
N VAL A 140 -11.69 3.44 13.45
CA VAL A 140 -10.63 2.62 12.85
C VAL A 140 -9.62 2.22 13.92
N GLN A 141 -9.18 3.18 14.75
CA GLN A 141 -8.28 2.89 15.86
C GLN A 141 -8.86 1.84 16.83
N GLN A 142 -10.13 1.99 17.23
CA GLN A 142 -10.81 1.05 18.11
C GLN A 142 -10.87 -0.35 17.50
N PHE A 143 -11.25 -0.45 16.22
CA PHE A 143 -11.28 -1.72 15.50
C PHE A 143 -9.90 -2.38 15.48
N LEU A 144 -8.86 -1.63 15.13
CA LEU A 144 -7.48 -2.14 15.05
C LEU A 144 -6.97 -2.61 16.41
N ARG A 145 -7.23 -1.86 17.49
CA ARG A 145 -6.86 -2.26 18.86
C ARG A 145 -7.55 -3.57 19.27
N GLN A 146 -8.82 -3.72 18.91
CA GLN A 146 -9.61 -4.91 19.27
C GLN A 146 -9.11 -6.18 18.56
N HIS A 147 -8.66 -6.09 17.30
CA HIS A 147 -8.33 -7.26 16.48
C HIS A 147 -6.83 -7.55 16.37
N PHE A 148 -5.99 -6.50 16.37
CA PHE A 148 -4.55 -6.61 16.17
C PHE A 148 -3.73 -6.24 17.40
N THR A 149 -4.36 -5.72 18.47
CA THR A 149 -3.68 -5.15 19.65
C THR A 149 -2.83 -3.91 19.32
N ASN A 150 -2.23 -3.28 20.33
CA ASN A 150 -1.37 -2.10 20.12
C ASN A 150 -0.04 -2.46 19.48
N ASP A 151 0.47 -3.67 19.73
CA ASP A 151 1.83 -4.07 19.37
C ASP A 151 1.90 -4.68 17.97
N ARG A 152 0.76 -5.04 17.34
CA ARG A 152 0.70 -5.58 15.97
C ARG A 152 0.00 -4.61 15.01
N VAL A 153 0.14 -3.31 15.22
CA VAL A 153 -0.33 -2.27 14.28
C VAL A 153 0.76 -1.27 14.04
N ILE A 154 1.24 -1.10 12.79
CA ILE A 154 2.14 -0.02 12.39
C ILE A 154 1.28 1.08 11.76
N SER A 155 1.09 2.19 12.48
CA SER A 155 0.22 3.29 12.08
C SER A 155 0.57 4.56 12.84
N ARG A 156 0.32 5.73 12.24
CA ARG A 156 0.55 7.02 12.90
C ARG A 156 -0.24 7.18 14.21
N ALA A 157 -1.39 6.51 14.34
CA ALA A 157 -2.22 6.58 15.54
C ALA A 157 -1.74 5.68 16.71
N PHE A 158 -0.64 4.94 16.52
CA PHE A 158 -0.13 3.95 17.47
C PHE A 158 1.30 4.31 17.88
N PRO A 159 1.51 4.93 19.06
CA PRO A 159 2.81 5.50 19.42
C PRO A 159 3.97 4.49 19.50
N THR A 160 3.71 3.28 19.98
CA THR A 160 4.73 2.22 20.16
C THR A 160 5.32 1.72 18.83
N THR A 161 4.60 1.95 17.74
CA THR A 161 4.85 1.38 16.41
C THR A 161 4.66 2.45 15.32
N ALA A 162 4.79 3.73 15.69
CA ALA A 162 4.50 4.83 14.80
C ALA A 162 5.40 4.79 13.57
N GLY A 163 4.78 4.70 12.39
CA GLY A 163 5.47 4.84 11.12
C GLY A 163 6.05 6.26 10.95
N PRO A 164 7.06 6.43 10.09
CA PRO A 164 7.62 7.75 9.82
C PRO A 164 6.59 8.57 9.03
N HIS A 165 6.55 9.87 9.30
CA HIS A 165 5.62 10.75 8.61
C HIS A 165 6.09 10.91 7.15
N ARG A 166 5.18 10.83 6.18
CA ARG A 166 5.45 11.17 4.75
C ARG A 166 6.60 10.38 4.11
N SER A 167 6.71 9.09 4.39
CA SER A 167 7.71 8.21 3.76
C SER A 167 7.05 7.14 2.88
N PRO A 168 6.53 7.51 1.69
CA PRO A 168 5.96 6.54 0.75
C PRO A 168 7.01 5.50 0.30
N ASP A 169 8.31 5.83 0.36
CA ASP A 169 9.42 4.89 0.15
C ASP A 169 9.44 3.72 1.15
N LEU A 170 8.74 3.86 2.28
CA LEU A 170 8.66 2.89 3.36
C LEU A 170 7.29 2.18 3.42
N ASN A 171 6.38 2.45 2.49
CA ASN A 171 5.20 1.63 2.22
C ASN A 171 5.40 0.88 0.90
N ARG A 172 5.37 -0.45 0.95
CA ARG A 172 5.62 -1.29 -0.24
C ARG A 172 4.48 -1.25 -1.26
N CYS A 173 3.29 -0.85 -0.84
CA CYS A 173 2.20 -0.59 -1.79
C CYS A 173 2.55 0.59 -2.71
N ASP A 174 2.97 1.72 -2.13
CA ASP A 174 3.42 2.92 -2.86
C ASP A 174 4.66 2.64 -3.71
N PHE A 175 5.67 1.99 -3.13
CA PHE A 175 6.97 1.83 -3.78
C PHE A 175 6.95 0.82 -4.94
N TRP A 176 6.13 -0.23 -4.84
CA TRP A 176 6.16 -1.35 -5.79
C TRP A 176 4.78 -1.67 -6.37
N LEU A 177 3.81 -2.03 -5.51
CA LEU A 177 2.55 -2.64 -5.95
C LEU A 177 1.82 -1.77 -6.97
N TRP A 178 1.63 -0.49 -6.67
CA TRP A 178 0.84 0.40 -7.53
C TRP A 178 1.54 0.74 -8.84
N GLY A 179 2.86 0.93 -8.83
CA GLY A 179 3.64 1.12 -10.06
C GLY A 179 3.58 -0.11 -10.97
N TYR A 180 3.78 -1.30 -10.38
CA TYR A 180 3.68 -2.59 -11.08
C TYR A 180 2.30 -2.81 -11.68
N LEU A 181 1.23 -2.66 -10.88
CA LEU A 181 -0.14 -2.85 -11.35
C LEU A 181 -0.52 -1.84 -12.43
N LYS A 182 -0.17 -0.55 -12.29
CA LYS A 182 -0.44 0.45 -13.33
C LYS A 182 0.27 0.11 -14.65
N ASN A 183 1.52 -0.35 -14.60
CA ASN A 183 2.24 -0.78 -15.81
C ASN A 183 1.51 -1.92 -16.54
N LEU A 184 0.93 -2.87 -15.80
CA LEU A 184 0.19 -4.00 -16.38
C LEU A 184 -1.20 -3.62 -16.88
N VAL A 185 -1.98 -2.93 -16.03
CA VAL A 185 -3.37 -2.55 -16.30
C VAL A 185 -3.50 -1.70 -17.55
N TYR A 186 -2.58 -0.77 -17.78
CA TYR A 186 -2.63 0.15 -18.91
C TYR A 186 -1.90 -0.34 -20.17
N ARG A 187 -1.45 -1.60 -20.23
CA ARG A 187 -0.90 -2.18 -21.49
C ARG A 187 -1.93 -2.29 -22.60
N ARG A 188 -3.21 -2.38 -22.22
CA ARG A 188 -4.34 -2.38 -23.14
C ARG A 188 -5.13 -1.09 -23.01
N ARG A 189 -5.75 -0.66 -24.11
CA ARG A 189 -6.70 0.47 -24.09
C ARG A 189 -7.96 0.04 -23.34
N LEU A 190 -8.32 0.81 -22.32
CA LEU A 190 -9.53 0.60 -21.53
C LEU A 190 -10.58 1.63 -21.96
N ILE A 191 -11.81 1.17 -22.19
CA ILE A 191 -12.90 2.03 -22.71
C ILE A 191 -13.95 2.30 -21.63
N ILE A 192 -14.18 1.35 -20.72
CA ILE A 192 -15.17 1.47 -19.64
C ILE A 192 -14.58 1.08 -18.28
N VAL A 193 -15.22 1.53 -17.20
CA VAL A 193 -14.78 1.26 -15.82
C VAL A 193 -14.81 -0.23 -15.46
N ALA A 194 -15.75 -1.00 -16.02
CA ALA A 194 -15.79 -2.45 -15.83
C ALA A 194 -14.49 -3.12 -16.30
N ASP A 195 -14.05 -2.84 -17.53
CA ASP A 195 -12.78 -3.37 -18.08
C ASP A 195 -11.57 -2.98 -17.22
N LEU A 196 -11.58 -1.77 -16.65
CA LEU A 196 -10.53 -1.31 -15.74
C LEU A 196 -10.51 -2.15 -14.46
N LYS A 197 -11.66 -2.38 -13.82
CA LYS A 197 -11.77 -3.22 -12.63
C LYS A 197 -11.38 -4.66 -12.90
N ASP A 198 -11.79 -5.20 -14.04
CA ASP A 198 -11.43 -6.55 -14.47
C ASP A 198 -9.93 -6.69 -14.70
N SER A 199 -9.31 -5.69 -15.34
CA SER A 199 -7.86 -5.64 -15.53
C SER A 199 -7.10 -5.58 -14.21
N ILE A 200 -7.55 -4.76 -13.26
CA ILE A 200 -6.94 -4.65 -11.93
C ILE A 200 -7.08 -5.98 -11.20
N THR A 201 -8.27 -6.58 -11.19
CA THR A 201 -8.54 -7.86 -10.52
C THR A 201 -7.69 -8.98 -11.09
N LEU A 202 -7.59 -9.06 -12.43
CA LEU A 202 -6.74 -10.02 -13.11
C LEU A 202 -5.27 -9.89 -12.67
N HIS A 203 -4.72 -8.67 -12.71
CA HIS A 203 -3.31 -8.46 -12.41
C HIS A 203 -2.97 -8.60 -10.93
N VAL A 204 -3.87 -8.21 -10.02
CA VAL A 204 -3.71 -8.47 -8.58
C VAL A 204 -3.64 -9.97 -8.32
N ARG A 205 -4.54 -10.76 -8.91
CA ARG A 205 -4.55 -12.23 -8.77
C ARG A 205 -3.35 -12.92 -9.41
N SER A 206 -2.72 -12.28 -10.40
CA SER A 206 -1.54 -12.82 -11.08
C SER A 206 -0.22 -12.61 -10.32
N ILE A 207 -0.23 -11.82 -9.24
CA ILE A 207 0.96 -11.58 -8.42
C ILE A 207 1.36 -12.89 -7.75
N SER A 208 2.57 -13.35 -8.04
CA SER A 208 3.12 -14.59 -7.48
C SER A 208 3.64 -14.40 -6.05
N VAL A 209 3.72 -15.50 -5.31
CA VAL A 209 4.31 -15.52 -3.96
C VAL A 209 5.77 -15.04 -3.98
N ASP A 210 6.54 -15.37 -5.00
CA ASP A 210 7.94 -14.93 -5.10
C ASP A 210 8.07 -13.41 -5.26
N GLN A 211 7.14 -12.79 -5.99
CA GLN A 211 7.08 -11.32 -6.07
C GLN A 211 6.74 -10.69 -4.71
N LEU A 212 5.81 -11.29 -3.96
CA LEU A 212 5.46 -10.85 -2.61
C LEU A 212 6.65 -10.96 -1.65
N ARG A 213 7.36 -12.09 -1.66
CA ARG A 213 8.58 -12.31 -0.85
C ARG A 213 9.67 -11.31 -1.20
N SER A 214 9.97 -11.14 -2.49
CA SER A 214 10.97 -10.18 -2.95
C SER A 214 10.62 -8.75 -2.51
N ALA A 215 9.34 -8.38 -2.52
CA ALA A 215 8.92 -7.07 -2.02
C ALA A 215 9.19 -6.88 -0.51
N VAL A 216 9.04 -7.92 0.30
CA VAL A 216 9.37 -7.90 1.73
C VAL A 216 10.89 -7.86 1.95
N GLU A 217 11.67 -8.68 1.24
CA GLU A 217 13.14 -8.68 1.32
C GLU A 217 13.75 -7.33 0.97
N GLN A 218 13.29 -6.70 -0.12
CA GLN A 218 13.72 -5.37 -0.52
C GLN A 218 13.41 -4.30 0.54
N THR A 219 12.38 -4.50 1.37
CA THR A 219 12.10 -3.61 2.50
C THR A 219 13.22 -3.66 3.52
N LEU A 220 13.65 -4.87 3.91
CA LEU A 220 14.73 -5.05 4.88
C LEU A 220 16.03 -4.43 4.39
N HIS A 221 16.38 -4.69 3.14
CA HIS A 221 17.56 -4.10 2.50
C HIS A 221 17.49 -2.56 2.49
N ARG A 222 16.32 -1.98 2.19
CA ARG A 222 16.13 -0.52 2.20
C ARG A 222 16.24 0.08 3.60
N LEU A 223 15.71 -0.59 4.62
CA LEU A 223 15.82 -0.11 6.00
C LEU A 223 17.27 -0.17 6.50
N GLN A 224 18.04 -1.16 6.09
CA GLN A 224 19.48 -1.23 6.35
C GLN A 224 20.24 -0.08 5.67
N ILE A 225 19.95 0.20 4.40
CA ILE A 225 20.51 1.39 3.72
C ILE A 225 20.09 2.66 4.45
N LEU A 226 18.82 2.78 4.86
CA LEU A 226 18.34 3.98 5.55
C LEU A 226 19.05 4.20 6.89
N HIS A 227 19.38 3.12 7.59
CA HIS A 227 20.21 3.17 8.79
C HIS A 227 21.63 3.65 8.47
N LEU A 228 22.28 3.08 7.45
CA LEU A 228 23.64 3.46 7.03
C LEU A 228 23.72 4.91 6.54
N GLU A 229 22.70 5.39 5.85
CA GLU A 229 22.58 6.75 5.31
C GLU A 229 21.96 7.74 6.32
N GLU A 230 21.85 7.33 7.60
CA GLU A 230 21.34 8.13 8.71
C GLU A 230 19.98 8.82 8.41
N GLY A 231 19.07 8.12 7.74
CA GLY A 231 17.72 8.61 7.45
C GLY A 231 17.55 9.43 6.17
N SER A 232 18.58 9.53 5.32
CA SER A 232 18.51 10.26 4.06
C SER A 232 17.50 9.66 3.06
N HIS A 233 17.07 10.43 2.07
CA HIS A 233 16.25 9.88 0.97
C HIS A 233 17.07 8.89 0.15
N ILE A 234 16.51 7.70 -0.05
CA ILE A 234 17.13 6.66 -0.86
C ILE A 234 16.58 6.80 -2.29
N GLU A 235 17.24 7.61 -3.11
CA GLU A 235 17.08 7.53 -4.57
C GLU A 235 18.15 6.59 -5.14
N GLN A 236 17.68 5.56 -5.86
CA GLN A 236 18.42 4.57 -6.66
C GLN A 236 19.92 4.36 -6.35
N HIS A 237 20.22 3.53 -5.35
CA HIS A 237 21.25 2.51 -5.60
C HIS A 237 20.58 1.39 -6.39
N SER A 238 20.87 1.38 -7.68
CA SER A 238 20.44 0.39 -8.67
C SER A 238 20.66 -1.03 -8.13
N LEU A 239 19.60 -1.82 -8.12
CA LEU A 239 19.72 -3.28 -8.09
C LEU A 239 20.33 -3.72 -9.43
N HIS A 240 21.65 -3.68 -9.51
CA HIS A 240 22.40 -4.58 -10.35
C HIS A 240 22.89 -5.73 -9.48
N ARG A 241 22.06 -6.76 -9.35
CA ARG A 241 22.37 -8.19 -9.52
C ARG A 241 21.17 -9.04 -9.15
#